data_AF-A0A3S3ZKC3-F1
#
_entry.id   AF-A0A3S3ZKC3-F1
#
_cell.length_a   1.000
_cell.length_b   1.000
_cell.length_c   1.000
_cell.angle_alpha   90.00
_cell.angle_beta   90.00
_cell.angle_gamma   90.00
#
_symmetry.space_group_name_H-M   'P 1'
#
loop_
_entity.id
_entity.type
_entity.pdbx_description
1 polymer ?
#
loop_
_entity_poly.entity_id
_entity_poly.type
_entity_poly.pdbx_seq_one_letter_code
_entity_poly.pdbx_strand_id
1 'polypeptide(L)'
;MSVETDSLAVRATGSSGDVDETTLDRLEQEIAELDALILAAVRRRSDIARSLAKVEVEAPENASSRFEDLGTDGSALDRMLARLGTQDPQ
;
A
#
# COMPACT_ATOMS: atom_id res chain seq x y z
N MET A 1 -24.22 -12.62 -50.26
CA MET A 1 -23.39 -11.88 -49.29
C MET A 1 -23.24 -12.78 -48.07
N SER A 2 -22.30 -13.74 -48.15
CA SER A 2 -21.95 -14.59 -47.02
C SER A 2 -20.83 -13.90 -46.26
N VAL A 3 -21.05 -13.65 -44.97
CA VAL A 3 -20.04 -13.05 -44.11
C VAL A 3 -19.12 -14.20 -43.69
N GLU A 4 -17.94 -14.29 -44.31
CA GLU A 4 -16.87 -15.16 -43.83
C GLU A 4 -16.40 -14.59 -42.49
N THR A 5 -16.80 -15.24 -41.41
CA THR A 5 -16.19 -15.00 -40.10
C THR A 5 -14.82 -15.65 -40.14
N ASP A 6 -13.82 -14.85 -40.53
CA ASP A 6 -12.42 -15.15 -40.24
C ASP A 6 -12.33 -15.48 -38.76
N SER A 7 -12.15 -16.77 -38.49
CA SER A 7 -11.89 -17.28 -37.16
C SER A 7 -10.54 -16.70 -36.75
N LEU A 8 -10.62 -15.58 -36.02
CA LEU A 8 -9.54 -15.03 -35.21
C LEU A 8 -9.14 -16.10 -34.20
N ALA A 9 -8.33 -17.06 -34.67
CA ALA A 9 -7.35 -17.73 -33.86
C ALA A 9 -6.32 -16.67 -33.47
N VAL A 10 -6.72 -15.77 -32.56
CA VAL A 10 -5.80 -15.11 -31.64
C VAL A 10 -5.28 -16.25 -30.77
N ARG A 11 -4.36 -17.02 -31.36
CA ARG A 11 -3.27 -17.60 -30.62
C ARG A 11 -2.64 -16.39 -29.96
N ALA A 12 -3.01 -16.20 -28.70
CA ALA A 12 -2.32 -15.34 -27.76
C ALA A 12 -0.89 -15.89 -27.63
N THR A 13 -0.07 -15.63 -28.64
CA THR A 13 1.38 -15.60 -28.55
C THR A 13 1.71 -14.38 -27.71
N GLY A 14 1.56 -14.57 -26.41
CA GLY A 14 1.65 -13.53 -25.41
C GLY A 14 1.74 -14.14 -24.03
N SER A 15 2.74 -15.01 -23.83
CA SER A 15 3.46 -15.14 -22.56
C SER A 15 2.61 -15.00 -21.29
N SER A 16 1.60 -15.84 -21.11
CA SER A 16 1.24 -16.27 -19.76
C SER A 16 2.31 -17.26 -19.37
N GLY A 17 3.46 -16.76 -18.91
CA GLY A 17 4.37 -17.60 -18.14
C GLY A 17 3.54 -18.13 -16.99
N ASP A 18 3.46 -19.45 -16.86
CA ASP A 18 2.98 -20.10 -15.64
C ASP A 18 3.67 -19.41 -14.47
N VAL A 19 2.93 -18.55 -13.76
CA VAL A 19 3.34 -18.20 -12.41
C VAL A 19 3.15 -19.50 -11.65
N ASP A 20 4.25 -20.23 -11.50
CA ASP A 20 4.28 -21.49 -10.77
C ASP A 20 3.59 -21.28 -9.41
N GLU A 21 2.74 -22.23 -9.00
CA GLU A 21 1.97 -22.15 -7.75
C GLU A 21 2.90 -21.88 -6.57
N THR A 22 4.11 -22.43 -6.61
CA THR A 22 5.16 -22.18 -5.61
C THR A 22 5.67 -20.73 -5.58
N THR A 23 5.65 -20.03 -6.72
CA THR A 23 6.02 -18.63 -6.83
C THR A 23 4.91 -17.73 -6.28
N LEU A 24 3.65 -18.09 -6.51
CA LEU A 24 2.51 -17.39 -5.94
C LEU A 24 2.51 -17.50 -4.41
N ASP A 25 2.64 -18.71 -3.87
CA ASP A 25 2.70 -18.95 -2.42
C ASP A 25 3.82 -18.14 -1.75
N ARG A 26 4.98 -18.06 -2.41
CA ARG A 26 6.11 -17.26 -1.93
C ARG A 26 5.78 -15.76 -1.88
N LEU A 27 5.14 -15.23 -2.92
CA LEU A 27 4.77 -13.81 -2.96
C LEU A 27 3.71 -13.48 -1.92
N GLU A 28 2.75 -14.37 -1.69
CA GLU A 28 1.75 -14.20 -0.62
C GLU A 28 2.40 -14.19 0.77
N GLN A 29 3.36 -15.08 1.00
CA GLN A 29 4.14 -15.09 2.23
C GLN A 29 4.97 -13.81 2.40
N GLU A 30 5.59 -13.31 1.33
CA GLU A 30 6.34 -12.06 1.34
C GLU A 30 5.44 -10.85 1.65
N ILE A 31 4.23 -10.80 1.08
CA ILE A 31 3.23 -9.77 1.39
C ILE A 31 2.85 -9.83 2.88
N ALA A 32 2.60 -11.02 3.42
CA ALA A 32 2.24 -11.18 4.85
C ALA A 32 3.36 -10.70 5.78
N GLU A 33 4.62 -10.95 5.42
CA GLU A 33 5.78 -10.46 6.17
C GLU A 33 5.91 -8.93 6.10
N LEU A 34 5.72 -8.35 4.91
CA LEU A 34 5.73 -6.90 4.71
C LEU A 34 4.60 -6.23 5.49
N ASP A 35 3.40 -6.81 5.50
CA ASP A 35 2.25 -6.29 6.26
C ASP A 35 2.52 -6.29 7.77
N ALA A 36 3.18 -7.34 8.29
CA ALA A 36 3.58 -7.39 9.69
C ALA A 36 4.59 -6.27 10.03
N LEU A 37 5.55 -5.99 9.14
CA LEU A 37 6.53 -4.92 9.29
C LEU A 37 5.88 -3.53 9.22
N ILE A 38 4.96 -3.32 8.27
CA ILE A 38 4.19 -2.09 8.13
C ILE A 38 3.39 -1.85 9.41
N LEU A 39 2.68 -2.85 9.92
CA LEU A 39 1.90 -2.74 11.16
C LEU A 39 2.77 -2.37 12.36
N ALA A 40 3.95 -2.98 12.50
CA ALA A 40 4.90 -2.66 13.56
C ALA A 40 5.41 -1.21 13.46
N ALA A 41 5.74 -0.75 12.25
CA ALA A 41 6.16 0.62 12.00
C ALA A 41 5.06 1.64 12.31
N VAL A 42 3.82 1.36 11.89
CA VAL A 42 2.64 2.21 12.15
C VAL A 42 2.36 2.32 13.65
N ARG A 43 2.43 1.21 14.40
CA ARG A 43 2.29 1.23 15.87
C ARG A 43 3.33 2.14 16.51
N ARG A 44 4.60 1.95 16.20
CA ARG A 44 5.69 2.77 16.73
C ARG A 44 5.53 4.25 16.39
N ARG A 45 5.18 4.57 15.14
CA ARG A 45 4.92 5.95 14.71
C ARG A 45 3.76 6.57 15.51
N SER A 46 2.69 5.82 15.73
CA SER A 46 1.51 6.29 16.46
C SER A 46 1.82 6.53 17.93
N ASP A 47 2.61 5.67 18.56
CA ASP A 47 3.06 5.84 19.94
C ASP A 47 3.93 7.09 20.11
N ILE A 48 4.85 7.34 19.16
CA ILE A 48 5.66 8.56 19.13
C ILE A 48 4.78 9.79 18.92
N ALA A 49 3.86 9.75 17.96
CA ALA A 49 2.95 10.87 17.68
C ALA A 49 2.10 11.24 18.91
N ARG A 50 1.55 10.24 19.62
CA ARG A 50 0.84 10.45 20.89
C ARG A 50 1.72 11.04 21.98
N SER A 51 2.97 10.58 22.08
CA SER A 51 3.94 11.14 23.04
C SER A 51 4.27 12.61 22.75
N LEU A 52 4.38 12.97 21.47
CA LEU A 52 4.67 14.35 21.06
C LEU A 52 3.47 15.28 21.25
N ALA A 53 2.24 14.79 21.05
CA ALA A 53 1.02 15.57 21.28
C ALA A 53 0.89 16.05 22.74
N LYS A 54 1.42 15.28 23.71
CA LYS A 54 1.46 15.67 25.13
C LYS A 54 2.41 16.84 25.42
N VAL A 55 3.28 17.19 24.48
CA VAL A 55 4.39 18.14 24.67
C VAL A 55 4.08 19.50 24.01
N GLU A 56 2.88 19.73 23.43
CA GLU A 56 2.53 20.94 22.67
C GLU A 56 3.67 21.35 21.70
N VAL A 57 4.05 20.41 20.83
CA VAL A 57 5.00 20.72 19.76
C VAL A 57 4.22 21.40 18.64
N GLU A 58 4.55 22.66 18.32
CA GLU A 58 4.09 23.32 17.09
C GLU A 58 4.38 22.39 15.90
N ALA A 59 3.30 21.89 15.28
CA ALA A 59 3.44 21.02 14.13
C ALA A 59 4.06 21.83 12.98
N PRO A 60 5.10 21.31 12.30
CA PRO A 60 5.68 22.03 11.17
C PRO A 60 4.63 22.17 10.07
N GLU A 61 4.24 23.42 9.78
CA GLU A 61 3.18 23.78 8.81
C GLU A 61 3.51 23.40 7.36
N ASN A 62 4.74 22.96 7.07
CA ASN A 62 5.26 22.71 5.73
C ASN A 62 5.96 21.35 5.61
N ALA A 63 5.34 20.28 6.10
CA ALA A 63 5.77 18.95 5.67
C ALA A 63 5.14 18.67 4.30
N SER A 64 5.92 18.77 3.23
CA SER A 64 5.60 18.12 1.95
C SER A 64 5.10 16.70 2.21
N SER A 65 4.15 16.21 1.41
CA SER A 65 3.52 14.91 1.67
C SER A 65 4.61 13.84 1.67
N ARG A 66 4.89 13.25 2.83
CA ARG A 66 5.98 12.27 3.02
C ARG A 66 5.83 11.01 2.16
N PHE A 67 4.68 10.86 1.51
CA PHE A 67 4.28 9.72 0.71
C PHE A 67 3.93 10.12 -0.74
N GLU A 68 4.54 11.18 -1.27
CA GLU A 68 4.35 11.60 -2.67
C GLU A 68 4.59 10.48 -3.69
N ASP A 69 5.51 9.55 -3.40
CA ASP A 69 5.80 8.38 -4.24
C ASP A 69 4.61 7.41 -4.36
N LEU A 70 3.62 7.48 -3.46
CA LEU A 70 2.37 6.71 -3.53
C LEU A 70 1.29 7.42 -4.37
N GLY A 71 1.60 8.56 -4.99
CA GLY A 71 0.67 9.34 -5.79
C GLY A 71 -0.56 9.77 -5.00
N THR A 72 -1.76 9.44 -5.51
CA THR A 72 -3.04 9.80 -4.87
C THR A 72 -3.20 9.17 -3.48
N ASP A 73 -2.67 7.96 -3.30
CA ASP A 73 -2.84 7.18 -2.07
C ASP A 73 -1.97 7.70 -0.93
N GLY A 74 -0.89 8.42 -1.26
CA GLY A 74 0.00 9.04 -0.27
C GLY A 74 -0.74 10.02 0.64
N SER A 75 -1.65 10.81 0.06
CA SER A 75 -2.47 11.75 0.82
C SER A 75 -3.47 11.06 1.77
N ALA A 76 -4.01 9.91 1.35
CA ALA A 76 -4.91 9.11 2.17
C ALA A 76 -4.15 8.43 3.32
N LEU A 77 -2.98 7.86 3.03
CA LEU A 77 -2.08 7.28 4.02
C LEU A 77 -1.67 8.32 5.07
N ASP A 78 -1.28 9.53 4.65
CA ASP A 78 -0.86 10.56 5.60
C ASP A 78 -2.00 10.96 6.56
N ARG A 79 -3.22 11.16 6.03
CA ARG A 79 -4.41 11.42 6.86
C ARG A 79 -4.72 10.28 7.82
N MET A 80 -4.62 9.03 7.35
CA MET A 80 -4.82 7.86 8.19
C MET A 80 -3.81 7.81 9.34
N LEU A 81 -2.53 8.02 9.03
CA LEU A 81 -1.45 8.02 10.02
C LEU A 81 -1.53 9.20 10.99
N ALA A 82 -2.01 10.37 10.54
CA ALA A 82 -2.29 11.50 11.42
C ALA A 82 -3.42 11.17 12.40
N ARG A 83 -4.51 10.57 11.91
CA ARG A 83 -5.64 10.12 12.75
C ARG A 83 -5.20 9.10 13.80
N LEU A 84 -4.37 8.12 13.45
CA LEU A 84 -3.88 7.12 14.41
C LEU A 84 -3.03 7.72 15.54
N GLY A 85 -2.34 8.84 15.28
CA GLY A 85 -1.56 9.57 16.27
C GLY A 85 -2.39 10.37 17.28
N THR A 86 -3.68 10.61 17.00
CA THR A 86 -4.59 11.37 17.88
C THR A 86 -5.61 10.49 18.60
N GLN A 87 -5.73 9.20 18.24
CA GLN A 87 -6.59 8.26 18.95
C GLN A 87 -5.90 7.72 20.20
N ASP A 88 -6.54 7.91 21.36
CA ASP A 88 -6.14 7.25 22.59
C ASP A 88 -6.41 5.73 22.49
N PRO A 89 -5.46 4.86 22.89
CA PRO A 89 -5.74 3.44 23.00
C PRO A 89 -6.77 3.22 24.11
N GLN A 90 -7.93 2.66 23.76
CA GLN A 90 -8.90 2.16 24.75
C GLN A 90 -8.39 0.89 25.43
#